data_AF-A0A6P3X6J6-F1
#
_entry.id   AF-A0A6P3X6J6-F1
#
_cell.length_a   1.000
_cell.length_b   1.000
_cell.length_c   1.000
_cell.angle_alpha   90.00
_cell.angle_beta   90.00
_cell.angle_gamma   90.00
#
_symmetry.space_group_name_H-M   'P 1'
#
loop_
_entity.id
_entity.type
_entity.pdbx_description
1 polymer ?
#
loop_
_entity_poly.entity_id
_entity_poly.type
_entity_poly.pdbx_seq_one_letter_code
_entity_poly.pdbx_strand_id
1 'polypeptide(L)'
;MQFYIILSRALLFSRRDWALMWLRFFAHILVALLISVLYYDIGNDGAKVLSNLGFLFFNMLFLMYTSMTITILSSPLELPVLLKENFNRWYSLKLYYLAITLSDIPFQ
;
A
#
# COMPACT_ATOMS: atom_id res chain seq x y z
N MET A 1 1.67 -23.57 -11.21
CA MET A 1 0.19 -23.62 -11.31
C MET A 1 -0.50 -23.12 -10.05
N GLN A 2 -0.25 -23.73 -8.87
CA GLN A 2 -0.87 -23.36 -7.60
C GLN A 2 -0.67 -21.88 -7.19
N PHE A 3 0.55 -21.36 -7.36
CA PHE A 3 0.88 -19.95 -7.13
C PHE A 3 -0.01 -18.96 -7.93
N TYR A 4 -0.25 -19.27 -9.20
CA TYR A 4 -0.99 -18.39 -10.11
C TYR A 4 -2.49 -18.31 -9.76
N ILE A 5 -3.05 -19.40 -9.23
CA ILE A 5 -4.45 -19.45 -8.81
C ILE A 5 -4.65 -18.60 -7.56
N ILE A 6 -3.73 -18.68 -6.59
CA ILE A 6 -3.76 -17.85 -5.37
C ILE A 6 -3.55 -16.38 -5.73
N LEU A 7 -2.56 -16.07 -6.58
CA LEU A 7 -2.29 -14.72 -7.08
C LEU A 7 -3.53 -14.14 -7.76
N SER A 8 -4.16 -14.89 -8.68
CA SER A 8 -5.35 -14.42 -9.39
C SER A 8 -6.53 -14.19 -8.44
N ARG A 9 -6.70 -15.05 -7.42
CA ARG A 9 -7.73 -14.90 -6.39
C ARG A 9 -7.50 -13.65 -5.53
N ALA A 10 -6.27 -13.43 -5.09
CA ALA A 10 -5.88 -12.26 -4.30
C ALA A 10 -6.05 -10.96 -5.11
N LEU A 11 -5.61 -10.95 -6.37
CA LEU A 11 -5.79 -9.81 -7.28
C LEU A 11 -7.26 -9.51 -7.55
N LEU A 12 -8.11 -10.52 -7.76
CA LEU A 12 -9.55 -10.33 -7.96
C LEU A 12 -10.25 -9.78 -6.71
N PHE A 13 -9.88 -10.27 -5.52
CA PHE A 13 -10.44 -9.78 -4.27
C PHE A 13 -10.05 -8.32 -4.04
N SER A 14 -8.77 -8.00 -4.18
CA SER A 14 -8.24 -6.63 -4.07
C SER A 14 -8.85 -5.68 -5.09
N ARG A 15 -9.03 -6.11 -6.35
CA ARG A 15 -9.71 -5.30 -7.39
C ARG A 15 -11.19 -5.05 -7.10
N ARG A 16 -11.86 -5.94 -6.38
CA ARG A 16 -13.30 -5.83 -6.12
C ARG A 16 -13.62 -4.90 -4.95
N ASP A 17 -12.63 -4.51 -4.15
CA ASP A 17 -12.75 -3.45 -3.13
C ASP A 17 -12.58 -2.05 -3.74
N TRP A 18 -13.32 -1.77 -4.82
CA TRP A 18 -13.30 -0.50 -5.56
C TRP A 18 -13.54 0.71 -4.64
N ALA A 19 -14.43 0.59 -3.66
CA ALA A 19 -14.74 1.66 -2.71
C ALA A 19 -13.52 2.04 -1.84
N LEU A 20 -12.76 1.05 -1.39
CA LEU A 20 -11.56 1.27 -0.58
C LEU A 20 -10.44 1.92 -1.40
N MET A 21 -10.31 1.50 -2.66
CA MET A 21 -9.35 2.07 -3.62
C MET A 21 -9.68 3.53 -3.95
N TRP A 22 -10.95 3.85 -4.22
CA TRP A 22 -11.41 5.23 -4.47
C TRP A 22 -11.25 6.14 -3.25
N LEU A 23 -11.57 5.65 -2.05
CA LEU A 23 -11.39 6.41 -0.81
C LEU A 23 -9.91 6.74 -0.56
N ARG A 24 -9.02 5.77 -0.76
CA ARG A 24 -7.57 5.98 -0.64
C ARG A 24 -7.08 7.01 -1.66
N PHE A 25 -7.50 6.90 -2.92
CA PHE A 25 -7.10 7.83 -3.97
C PHE A 25 -7.54 9.27 -3.65
N PHE A 26 -8.77 9.46 -3.19
CA PHE A 26 -9.27 10.77 -2.78
C PHE A 26 -8.51 11.32 -1.56
N ALA A 27 -8.22 10.47 -0.57
CA ALA A 27 -7.42 10.86 0.59
C ALA A 27 -6.00 11.29 0.18
N HIS A 28 -5.37 10.60 -0.78
CA HIS A 28 -4.05 10.97 -1.30
C HIS A 28 -4.07 12.31 -2.02
N ILE A 29 -5.09 12.54 -2.86
CA ILE A 29 -5.26 13.83 -3.54
C ILE A 29 -5.45 14.97 -2.52
N LEU A 30 -6.28 14.74 -1.51
CA LEU A 30 -6.56 15.75 -0.48
C LEU A 30 -5.31 16.10 0.32
N VAL A 31 -4.53 15.09 0.74
CA VAL A 31 -3.26 15.29 1.46
C VAL A 31 -2.22 15.97 0.55
N ALA A 32 -2.10 15.54 -0.71
CA ALA A 32 -1.19 16.16 -1.66
C ALA A 32 -1.54 17.64 -1.88
N LEU A 33 -2.82 17.98 -2.04
CA LEU A 33 -3.28 19.37 -2.16
C LEU A 33 -2.94 20.20 -0.91
N LEU A 34 -3.19 19.65 0.28
CA LEU A 34 -2.90 20.32 1.55
C LEU A 34 -1.40 20.65 1.69
N ILE A 35 -0.54 19.68 1.38
CA ILE A 35 0.91 19.88 1.43
C ILE A 35 1.34 20.86 0.34
N SER A 36 0.81 20.76 -0.89
CA SER A 36 1.14 21.69 -1.98
C SER A 36 0.76 23.14 -1.67
N VAL A 37 -0.41 23.39 -1.05
CA VAL A 37 -0.83 24.74 -0.64
C VAL A 37 0.09 25.30 0.45
N LEU A 38 0.52 24.47 1.39
CA LEU A 38 1.37 24.88 2.51
C LEU A 38 2.79 25.28 2.07
N TYR A 39 3.29 24.67 0.99
CA TYR A 39 4.64 24.90 0.46
C TYR A 39 4.68 25.66 -0.89
N TYR A 40 3.57 26.26 -1.31
CA TYR A 40 3.37 26.85 -2.64
C TYR A 40 4.42 27.93 -3.05
N ASP A 41 5.04 28.62 -2.09
CA ASP A 41 5.95 29.76 -2.34
C ASP A 41 7.38 29.56 -1.76
N ILE A 42 7.73 28.32 -1.43
CA ILE A 42 8.97 28.00 -0.70
C ILE A 42 10.04 27.40 -1.63
N GLY A 43 9.64 26.81 -2.75
CA GLY A 43 10.55 26.10 -3.67
C GLY A 43 11.50 26.97 -4.49
N ASN A 44 11.15 28.24 -4.74
CA ASN A 44 11.91 29.12 -5.64
C ASN A 44 13.02 29.93 -4.93
N ASP A 45 13.17 29.77 -3.61
CA ASP A 45 14.05 30.60 -2.80
C ASP A 45 15.10 29.71 -2.10
N GLY A 46 16.35 29.82 -2.55
CA GLY A 46 17.49 29.02 -2.04
C GLY A 46 17.83 29.27 -0.57
N ALA A 47 17.24 30.29 0.06
CA ALA A 47 17.35 30.54 1.50
C ALA A 47 16.46 29.60 2.36
N LYS A 48 15.49 28.91 1.77
CA LYS A 48 14.50 28.06 2.47
C LYS A 48 14.76 26.55 2.34
N VAL A 49 16.03 26.13 2.16
CA VAL A 49 16.43 24.72 1.99
C VAL A 49 15.87 23.80 3.09
N LEU A 50 15.86 24.27 4.35
CA LEU A 50 15.32 23.51 5.48
C LEU A 50 13.83 23.16 5.29
N SER A 51 13.07 24.07 4.67
CA SER A 51 11.64 23.90 4.42
C SER A 51 11.38 22.94 3.25
N ASN A 52 12.23 22.97 2.20
CA ASN A 52 12.21 21.98 1.12
C ASN A 52 12.59 20.56 1.59
N LEU A 53 13.57 20.45 2.49
CA LEU A 53 13.90 19.17 3.14
C LEU A 53 12.74 18.66 3.99
N GLY A 54 12.06 19.56 4.72
CA GLY A 54 10.84 19.24 5.45
C GLY A 54 9.75 18.68 4.54
N PHE A 55 9.51 19.31 3.38
CA PHE A 55 8.56 18.82 2.38
C PHE A 55 8.89 17.40 1.89
N LEU A 56 10.15 17.14 1.51
CA LEU A 56 10.59 15.82 1.07
C LEU A 56 10.43 14.77 2.18
N PHE A 57 10.77 15.12 3.43
CA PHE A 57 10.61 14.24 4.58
C PHE A 57 9.14 13.88 4.83
N PHE A 58 8.23 14.87 4.81
CA PHE A 58 6.79 14.64 4.96
C PHE A 58 6.24 13.77 3.83
N ASN A 59 6.69 13.96 2.60
CA ASN A 59 6.29 13.15 1.46
C ASN A 59 6.73 11.67 1.63
N MET A 60 7.98 11.44 2.04
CA MET A 60 8.47 10.09 2.35
C MET A 60 7.70 9.42 3.49
N LEU A 61 7.43 10.16 4.57
CA LEU A 61 6.63 9.65 5.69
C LEU A 61 5.22 9.25 5.26
N PHE A 62 4.59 10.06 4.41
CA PHE A 62 3.26 9.79 3.89
C PHE A 62 3.24 8.50 3.05
N LEU A 63 4.20 8.33 2.14
CA LEU A 63 4.36 7.10 1.36
C LEU A 63 4.57 5.86 2.24
N MET A 64 5.41 5.98 3.27
CA MET A 64 5.65 4.89 4.22
C MET A 64 4.39 4.51 4.98
N TYR A 65 3.64 5.50 5.48
CA TYR A 65 2.40 5.29 6.23
C TYR A 65 1.31 4.64 5.37
N THR A 66 1.15 5.07 4.12
CA THR A 66 0.22 4.45 3.18
C THR A 66 0.58 2.99 2.94
N SER A 67 1.85 2.68 2.66
CA SER A 67 2.31 1.31 2.43
C SER A 67 2.05 0.40 3.64
N MET A 68 2.36 0.87 4.86
CA MET A 68 2.13 0.11 6.09
C MET A 68 0.64 -0.15 6.35
N THR A 69 -0.23 0.83 6.08
CA THR A 69 -1.67 0.71 6.31
C THR A 69 -2.30 -0.40 5.48
N ILE A 70 -1.83 -0.59 4.23
CA ILE A 70 -2.32 -1.66 3.34
C ILE A 70 -1.97 -3.03 3.93
N THR A 71 -0.72 -3.23 4.32
CA THR A 71 -0.23 -4.51 4.88
C THR A 71 -0.91 -4.86 6.20
N ILE A 72 -1.13 -3.87 7.08
CA ILE A 72 -1.78 -4.09 8.38
C ILE A 72 -3.24 -4.49 8.22
N LEU A 73 -3.94 -3.96 7.22
CA LEU A 73 -5.35 -4.27 7.00
C LEU A 73 -5.54 -5.62 6.29
N SER A 74 -4.72 -5.94 5.28
CA SER A 74 -4.85 -7.17 4.49
C SER A 74 -4.36 -8.40 5.25
N SER A 75 -3.25 -8.32 5.98
CA SER A 75 -2.65 -9.46 6.68
C SER A 75 -3.61 -10.21 7.63
N PRO A 76 -4.34 -9.57 8.56
CA PRO A 76 -5.21 -10.30 9.49
C PRO A 76 -6.42 -10.94 8.84
N LEU A 77 -6.92 -10.38 7.73
CA LEU A 77 -8.05 -10.92 6.99
C LEU A 77 -7.69 -12.25 6.31
N GLU A 78 -6.43 -12.43 5.91
CA GLU A 78 -5.99 -13.62 5.20
C GLU A 78 -5.32 -14.69 6.09
N LEU A 79 -4.82 -14.30 7.28
CA LEU A 79 -4.25 -15.22 8.29
C LEU A 79 -5.11 -16.47 8.59
N PRO A 80 -6.44 -16.39 8.81
CA PRO A 80 -7.24 -17.58 9.12
C PRO A 80 -7.35 -18.55 7.94
N VAL A 81 -7.33 -18.05 6.71
CA VAL A 81 -7.34 -18.89 5.49
C VAL A 81 -5.99 -19.59 5.33
N LEU A 82 -4.88 -18.86 5.53
CA LEU A 82 -3.54 -19.42 5.50
C LEU A 82 -3.36 -20.52 6.55
N LEU A 83 -3.81 -20.30 7.79
CA LEU A 83 -3.69 -21.31 8.85
C LEU A 83 -4.39 -22.60 8.44
N LYS A 84 -5.62 -22.50 7.91
CA LYS A 84 -6.39 -23.66 7.47
C LYS A 84 -5.72 -24.39 6.29
N GLU A 85 -5.21 -23.66 5.31
CA GLU A 85 -4.54 -24.23 4.12
C GLU A 85 -3.17 -24.85 4.48
N ASN A 86 -2.46 -24.29 5.47
CA ASN A 86 -1.19 -24.83 5.98
C ASN A 86 -1.39 -26.10 6.81
N PHE A 87 -2.42 -26.13 7.69
CA PHE A 87 -2.76 -27.35 8.44
C PHE A 87 -3.13 -28.52 7.52
N ASN A 88 -3.76 -28.23 6.38
CA ASN A 88 -4.08 -29.23 5.35
C ASN A 88 -2.91 -29.55 4.39
N ARG A 89 -1.73 -28.94 4.59
CA ARG A 89 -0.54 -29.04 3.72
C ARG A 89 -0.80 -28.76 2.23
N TRP A 90 -1.83 -27.97 1.92
CA TRP A 90 -2.18 -27.68 0.53
C TRP A 90 -1.22 -26.69 -0.12
N TYR A 91 -0.58 -25.81 0.67
CA TYR A 91 0.39 -24.82 0.18
C TYR A 91 1.59 -24.67 1.11
N SER A 92 2.76 -24.41 0.51
CA SER A 92 3.96 -24.00 1.26
C SER A 92 3.84 -22.53 1.64
N LEU A 93 4.12 -22.22 2.91
CA LEU A 93 4.17 -20.86 3.47
C LEU A 93 5.01 -19.89 2.60
N LYS A 94 6.11 -20.36 2.00
CA LYS A 94 6.98 -19.54 1.15
C LYS A 94 6.29 -19.05 -0.14
N LEU A 95 5.51 -19.93 -0.78
CA LEU A 95 4.81 -19.61 -2.03
C LEU A 95 3.67 -18.62 -1.79
N TYR A 96 3.03 -18.70 -0.62
CA TYR A 96 1.98 -17.78 -0.21
C TYR A 96 2.53 -16.36 0.01
N TYR A 97 3.61 -16.23 0.80
CA TYR A 97 4.24 -14.93 1.04
C TYR A 97 4.70 -14.25 -0.25
N LEU A 98 5.28 -15.01 -1.18
CA LEU A 98 5.66 -14.50 -2.51
C LEU A 98 4.45 -14.06 -3.33
N ALA A 99 3.33 -14.79 -3.25
CA ALA A 99 2.14 -14.47 -4.05
C ALA A 99 1.52 -13.14 -3.58
N ILE A 100 1.46 -12.92 -2.26
CA ILE A 100 0.92 -11.69 -1.69
C ILE A 100 1.81 -10.49 -1.94
N THR A 101 3.12 -10.64 -1.74
CA THR A 101 4.05 -9.55 -2.07
C THR A 101 3.95 -9.16 -3.54
N LEU A 102 3.80 -10.12 -4.46
CA LEU A 102 3.58 -9.83 -5.88
C LEU A 102 2.19 -9.27 -6.20
N SER A 103 1.14 -9.68 -5.48
CA SER A 103 -0.20 -9.13 -5.69
C SER A 103 -0.34 -7.71 -5.18
N ASP A 104 0.47 -7.29 -4.21
CA ASP A 104 0.41 -5.97 -3.60
C ASP A 104 1.18 -4.90 -4.39
N ILE A 105 2.21 -5.26 -5.17
CA ILE A 105 2.98 -4.35 -6.05
C ILE A 105 2.11 -3.43 -6.94
N PRO A 106 1.06 -3.93 -7.64
CA PRO A 106 0.24 -3.07 -8.51
C PRO A 106 -0.75 -2.16 -7.76
N PHE A 107 -0.95 -2.35 -6.45
CA PHE A 107 -1.87 -1.55 -5.62
C PHE A 107 -1.16 -0.60 -4.65
N GLN A 108 0.16 -0.76 -4.51
CA GLN A 108 1.06 0.17 -3.84
C GLN A 108 1.32 1.38 -4.74
#